data_AF-A0A397WNP9-F1
#
_entry.id   AF-A0A397WNP9-F1
#
_cell.length_a   1.000
_cell.length_b   1.000
_cell.length_c   1.000
_cell.angle_alpha   90.00
_cell.angle_beta   90.00
_cell.angle_gamma   90.00
#
_symmetry.space_group_name_H-M   'P 1'
#
loop_
_entity.id
_entity.type
_entity.pdbx_description
1 polymer ?
#
loop_
_entity_poly.entity_id
_entity_poly.type
_entity_poly.pdbx_seq_one_letter_code
_entity_poly.pdbx_strand_id
1 'polypeptide(L)'
;MHYKPILSSEIGEYTNKNVALIGKVVEILNERKYIKIKCLDSKGYFESILYEPINVDKFSSVIILGKIKEFQGNNYVYINKLIKIEDIKDEILWKKLFLMELKKRTKKKTKIEEKKEVQEEKIEFDIRDIRKDILKFIKESDKGEGVSFDEIKEYFDLDEDSLRKYIEDLLSVGEIYEVSSNKYKVI
;
A
#
# COMPACT_ATOMS: atom_id res chain seq x y z
N MET A 1 -5.43 8.34 21.29
CA MET A 1 -6.54 8.05 20.35
C MET A 1 -6.05 7.04 19.32
N HIS A 2 -6.85 6.03 18.97
CA HIS A 2 -6.49 5.03 17.95
C HIS A 2 -7.20 5.37 16.62
N TYR A 3 -6.43 5.56 15.55
CA TYR A 3 -6.92 5.83 14.20
C TYR A 3 -6.93 4.54 13.39
N LYS A 4 -8.05 4.23 12.73
CA LYS A 4 -8.16 3.04 11.88
C LYS A 4 -7.80 3.39 10.43
N PRO A 5 -6.78 2.76 9.82
CA PRO A 5 -6.51 2.91 8.39
C PRO A 5 -7.73 2.45 7.59
N ILE A 6 -8.22 3.27 6.66
CA ILE A 6 -9.32 2.96 5.74
C ILE A 6 -8.99 3.48 4.33
N LEU A 7 -9.77 3.05 3.34
CA LEU A 7 -9.80 3.63 2.00
C LEU A 7 -11.05 4.52 1.80
N SER A 8 -11.01 5.38 0.78
CA SER A 8 -12.09 6.29 0.39
C SER A 8 -13.43 5.58 0.20
N SER A 9 -13.42 4.38 -0.37
CA SER A 9 -14.60 3.54 -0.57
C SER A 9 -15.28 3.10 0.73
N GLU A 10 -14.55 3.09 1.85
CA GLU A 10 -15.06 2.64 3.16
C GLU A 10 -15.61 3.80 4.00
N ILE A 11 -15.51 5.06 3.57
CA ILE A 11 -15.79 6.23 4.43
C ILE A 11 -17.18 6.17 5.08
N GLY A 12 -18.21 5.72 4.35
CA GLY A 12 -19.57 5.60 4.87
C GLY A 12 -19.73 4.58 6.01
N GLU A 13 -18.91 3.52 6.06
CA GLU A 13 -18.93 2.52 7.14
C GLU A 13 -18.31 3.04 8.46
N TYR A 14 -17.62 4.18 8.37
CA TYR A 14 -16.79 4.72 9.43
C TYR A 14 -17.29 6.06 9.99
N THR A 15 -18.54 6.44 9.70
CA THR A 15 -19.19 7.63 10.28
C THR A 15 -19.01 7.68 11.80
N ASN A 16 -18.62 8.85 12.30
CA ASN A 16 -18.31 9.14 13.70
C ASN A 16 -17.11 8.37 14.29
N LYS A 17 -16.29 7.70 13.48
CA LYS A 17 -15.07 6.99 13.92
C LYS A 17 -13.81 7.77 13.56
N ASN A 18 -12.75 7.56 14.35
CA ASN A 18 -11.41 8.08 14.06
C ASN A 18 -10.71 7.17 13.05
N VAL A 19 -10.22 7.77 11.97
CA VAL A 19 -9.63 7.07 10.83
C VAL A 19 -8.33 7.70 10.38
N ALA A 20 -7.51 6.87 9.74
CA ALA A 20 -6.36 7.31 8.98
C ALA A 20 -6.67 7.05 7.50
N LEU A 21 -6.32 7.99 6.64
CA LEU A 21 -6.30 7.83 5.18
C LEU A 21 -4.95 8.29 4.64
N ILE A 22 -4.53 7.70 3.52
CA ILE A 22 -3.37 8.15 2.74
C ILE A 22 -3.85 8.48 1.33
N GLY A 23 -3.40 9.61 0.79
CA GLY A 23 -3.81 10.03 -0.54
C GLY A 23 -2.99 11.18 -1.08
N LYS A 24 -3.15 11.45 -2.37
CA LYS A 24 -2.52 12.56 -3.07
C LYS A 24 -3.48 13.74 -3.11
N VAL A 25 -3.03 14.93 -2.74
CA VAL A 25 -3.85 16.15 -2.80
C VAL A 25 -4.11 16.49 -4.25
N VAL A 26 -5.37 16.57 -4.66
CA VAL A 26 -5.76 16.96 -6.02
C VAL A 26 -6.32 18.37 -6.04
N GLU A 27 -6.98 18.77 -4.97
CA GLU A 27 -7.64 20.08 -4.87
C GLU A 27 -7.58 20.63 -3.45
N ILE A 28 -7.40 21.95 -3.34
CA ILE A 28 -7.44 22.71 -2.10
C ILE A 28 -8.37 23.89 -2.34
N LEU A 29 -9.46 23.97 -1.56
CA LEU A 29 -10.45 25.03 -1.62
C LEU A 29 -10.45 25.77 -0.29
N ASN A 30 -10.08 27.05 -0.33
CA ASN A 30 -10.08 27.92 0.85
C ASN A 30 -11.45 28.57 0.99
N GLU A 31 -12.27 28.02 1.90
CA GLU A 31 -13.56 28.60 2.27
C GLU A 31 -13.39 29.62 3.40
N ARG A 32 -14.39 30.48 3.61
CA ARG A 32 -14.31 31.56 4.60
C ARG A 32 -14.01 31.11 6.04
N LYS A 33 -14.38 29.88 6.39
CA LYS A 33 -14.27 29.35 7.77
C LYS A 33 -13.43 28.08 7.88
N TYR A 34 -13.08 27.46 6.76
CA TYR A 34 -12.39 26.17 6.73
C TYR A 34 -11.69 25.99 5.40
N ILE A 35 -10.77 25.04 5.34
CA ILE A 35 -10.09 24.61 4.12
C ILE A 35 -10.61 23.22 3.81
N LYS A 36 -11.13 23.04 2.60
CA LYS A 36 -11.51 21.74 2.07
C LYS A 36 -10.39 21.21 1.18
N ILE A 37 -9.96 19.98 1.44
CA ILE A 37 -8.94 19.29 0.68
C ILE A 37 -9.56 18.05 0.06
N LYS A 38 -9.42 17.92 -1.26
CA LYS A 38 -9.80 16.72 -1.99
C LYS A 38 -8.55 15.88 -2.27
N CYS A 39 -8.57 14.64 -1.81
CA CYS A 39 -7.48 13.70 -1.98
C CYS A 39 -7.92 12.51 -2.84
N LEU A 40 -6.97 11.94 -3.57
CA LEU A 40 -7.12 10.72 -4.35
C LEU A 40 -6.34 9.58 -3.68
N ASP A 41 -6.98 8.45 -3.44
CA ASP A 41 -6.34 7.21 -3.05
C ASP A 41 -6.54 6.12 -4.12
N SER A 42 -6.18 4.87 -3.82
CA SER A 42 -6.31 3.74 -4.75
C SER A 42 -7.76 3.34 -5.08
N LYS A 43 -8.76 3.85 -4.36
CA LYS A 43 -10.17 3.49 -4.49
C LYS A 43 -11.06 4.64 -4.94
N GLY A 44 -10.55 5.88 -4.93
CA GLY A 44 -11.27 7.04 -5.42
C GLY A 44 -10.91 8.30 -4.66
N TYR A 45 -11.84 9.25 -4.69
CA TYR A 45 -11.67 10.55 -4.06
C TYR A 45 -12.30 10.57 -2.67
N PHE A 46 -11.71 11.36 -1.78
CA PHE A 46 -12.31 11.71 -0.51
C PHE A 46 -12.09 13.18 -0.17
N GLU A 47 -13.03 13.76 0.55
CA GLU A 47 -12.99 15.15 0.98
C GLU A 47 -12.68 15.24 2.47
N SER A 48 -11.75 16.13 2.79
CA SER A 48 -11.30 16.40 4.15
C SER A 48 -11.42 17.88 4.47
N ILE A 49 -11.72 18.19 5.73
CA ILE A 49 -11.95 19.56 6.20
C ILE A 49 -10.99 19.86 7.35
N LEU A 50 -10.31 21.01 7.30
CA LEU A 50 -9.61 21.59 8.44
C LEU A 50 -9.98 23.05 8.66
N TYR A 51 -9.83 23.53 9.90
CA TYR A 51 -10.16 24.92 10.26
C TYR A 51 -8.92 25.81 10.41
N GLU A 52 -7.74 25.21 10.44
CA GLU A 52 -6.47 25.91 10.61
C GLU A 52 -5.75 26.03 9.25
N PRO A 53 -4.85 27.00 9.07
CA PRO A 53 -4.00 27.06 7.89
C PRO A 53 -3.08 25.83 7.82
N ILE A 54 -2.78 25.40 6.60
CA ILE A 54 -1.91 24.26 6.33
C ILE A 54 -0.93 24.61 5.23
N ASN A 55 0.32 24.15 5.38
CA ASN A 55 1.32 24.15 4.34
C ASN A 55 1.28 22.81 3.57
N VAL A 56 0.45 22.72 2.54
CA VAL A 56 0.39 21.57 1.65
C VAL A 56 0.11 22.01 0.23
N ASP A 57 0.81 21.41 -0.73
CA ASP A 57 0.69 21.73 -2.13
C ASP A 57 -0.18 20.71 -2.86
N LYS A 58 -0.78 21.13 -3.98
CA LYS A 58 -1.38 20.19 -4.93
C LYS A 58 -0.34 19.15 -5.35
N PHE A 59 -0.81 17.93 -5.55
CA PHE A 59 -0.02 16.73 -5.84
C PHE A 59 0.91 16.24 -4.72
N SER A 60 0.88 16.84 -3.54
CA SER A 60 1.57 16.27 -2.37
C SER A 60 0.91 14.98 -1.90
N SER A 61 1.71 14.00 -1.52
CA SER A 61 1.23 12.81 -0.81
C SER A 61 1.08 13.12 0.67
N VAL A 62 -0.07 12.77 1.25
CA VAL A 62 -0.39 13.10 2.64
C VAL A 62 -1.02 11.93 3.39
N ILE A 63 -0.77 11.87 4.69
CA ILE A 63 -1.52 11.05 5.64
C ILE A 63 -2.44 11.96 6.43
N ILE A 64 -3.73 11.64 6.40
CA ILE A 64 -4.78 12.36 7.08
C ILE A 64 -5.28 11.51 8.25
N LEU A 65 -5.10 12.02 9.47
CA LEU A 65 -5.67 11.48 10.69
C LEU A 65 -6.85 12.36 11.07
N GLY A 66 -8.04 11.78 11.13
CA GLY A 66 -9.24 12.56 11.33
C GLY A 66 -10.42 11.76 11.87
N LYS A 67 -11.54 12.45 12.03
CA LYS A 67 -12.82 11.84 12.39
C LYS A 67 -13.80 12.01 11.23
N ILE A 68 -14.45 10.93 10.81
CA ILE A 68 -15.49 11.03 9.80
C ILE A 68 -16.74 11.62 10.42
N LYS A 69 -17.31 12.64 9.79
CA LYS A 69 -18.63 13.16 10.13
C LYS A 69 -19.46 13.31 8.88
N GLU A 70 -20.75 13.12 9.03
CA GLU A 70 -21.73 13.38 7.99
C GLU A 70 -22.21 14.83 8.07
N PHE A 71 -22.30 15.48 6.93
CA PHE A 71 -22.90 16.80 6.79
C PHE A 71 -23.67 16.87 5.46
N GLN A 72 -24.96 17.17 5.53
CA GLN A 72 -25.85 17.26 4.36
C GLN A 72 -25.80 16.01 3.47
N GLY A 73 -25.82 14.81 4.08
CA GLY A 73 -25.78 13.53 3.36
C GLY A 73 -24.40 13.16 2.78
N ASN A 74 -23.37 13.97 3.00
CA ASN A 74 -22.02 13.71 2.55
C ASN A 74 -21.08 13.44 3.74
N ASN A 75 -20.19 12.47 3.60
CA ASN A 75 -19.20 12.17 4.64
C ASN A 75 -17.91 12.94 4.37
N TYR A 76 -17.40 13.57 5.42
CA TYR A 76 -16.16 14.35 5.40
C TYR A 76 -15.21 13.86 6.47
N VAL A 77 -13.93 13.88 6.17
CA VAL A 77 -12.88 13.61 7.15
C VAL A 77 -12.49 14.92 7.82
N TYR A 78 -12.91 15.12 9.06
CA TYR A 78 -12.48 16.26 9.86
C TYR A 78 -11.05 16.01 10.33
N ILE A 79 -10.11 16.79 9.82
CA ILE A 79 -8.68 16.59 10.04
C ILE A 79 -8.33 16.98 11.47
N ASN A 80 -7.73 16.03 12.20
CA ASN A 80 -7.05 16.29 13.47
C ASN A 80 -5.56 16.52 13.27
N LYS A 81 -4.96 15.78 12.33
CA LYS A 81 -3.55 15.92 11.96
C LYS A 81 -3.39 15.56 10.50
N LEU A 82 -2.62 16.37 9.77
CA LEU A 82 -2.18 16.08 8.41
C LEU A 82 -0.65 16.02 8.40
N ILE A 83 -0.12 14.99 7.76
CA ILE A 83 1.31 14.75 7.62
C ILE A 83 1.62 14.75 6.13
N LYS A 84 2.39 15.73 5.66
CA LYS A 84 2.92 15.76 4.29
C LYS A 84 4.08 14.76 4.21
N ILE A 85 4.09 13.95 3.16
CA ILE A 85 5.16 13.02 2.85
C ILE A 85 6.07 13.71 1.84
N GLU A 86 7.31 14.00 2.24
CA GLU A 86 8.27 14.73 1.41
C GLU A 86 9.13 13.79 0.54
N ASP A 87 9.44 12.58 1.03
CA ASP A 87 10.30 11.60 0.34
C ASP A 87 9.47 10.48 -0.33
N ILE A 88 9.84 10.13 -1.56
CA ILE A 88 9.24 9.02 -2.32
C ILE A 88 9.38 7.67 -1.60
N LYS A 89 10.50 7.43 -0.91
CA LYS A 89 10.75 6.21 -0.12
C LYS A 89 9.78 6.12 1.05
N ASP A 90 9.54 7.23 1.72
CA ASP A 90 8.55 7.33 2.79
C ASP A 90 7.14 7.10 2.25
N GLU A 91 6.82 7.62 1.07
CA GLU A 91 5.52 7.39 0.43
C GLU A 91 5.28 5.90 0.17
N ILE A 92 6.27 5.19 -0.37
CA ILE A 92 6.21 3.75 -0.62
C ILE A 92 6.03 2.99 0.70
N LEU A 93 6.84 3.33 1.71
CA LEU A 93 6.77 2.70 3.03
C LEU A 93 5.39 2.89 3.66
N TRP A 94 4.87 4.12 3.67
CA TRP A 94 3.58 4.43 4.27
C TRP A 94 2.43 3.75 3.55
N LYS A 95 2.43 3.72 2.21
CA LYS A 95 1.44 2.97 1.43
C LYS A 95 1.49 1.48 1.75
N LYS A 96 2.69 0.90 1.85
CA LYS A 96 2.89 -0.51 2.21
C LYS A 96 2.34 -0.82 3.61
N LEU A 97 2.68 0.00 4.60
CA LEU A 97 2.16 -0.13 5.97
C LEU A 97 0.63 -0.01 6.01
N PHE A 98 0.07 0.94 5.26
CA PHE A 98 -1.38 1.10 5.13
C PHE A 98 -2.04 -0.16 4.58
N LEU A 99 -1.53 -0.69 3.47
CA LEU A 99 -2.05 -1.89 2.83
C LEU A 99 -1.93 -3.12 3.73
N MET A 100 -0.82 -3.27 4.46
CA MET A 100 -0.65 -4.35 5.43
C MET A 100 -1.72 -4.29 6.52
N GLU A 101 -1.99 -3.10 7.05
CA GLU A 101 -2.97 -2.92 8.12
C GLU A 101 -4.41 -3.11 7.64
N LEU A 102 -4.70 -2.69 6.41
CA LEU A 102 -5.95 -3.00 5.72
C LEU A 102 -6.13 -4.51 5.54
N LYS A 103 -5.10 -5.22 5.04
CA LYS A 103 -5.13 -6.69 4.87
C LYS A 103 -5.36 -7.44 6.19
N LYS A 104 -4.74 -7.00 7.30
CA LYS A 104 -4.99 -7.56 8.64
C LYS A 104 -6.45 -7.37 9.08
N ARG A 105 -7.07 -6.24 8.73
CA ARG A 105 -8.51 -6.00 8.98
C ARG A 105 -9.37 -6.95 8.15
N THR A 106 -9.05 -7.15 6.87
CA THR A 106 -9.77 -8.10 6.01
C THR A 106 -9.70 -9.50 6.60
N LYS A 107 -8.50 -10.01 6.94
CA LYS A 107 -8.32 -11.32 7.59
C LYS A 107 -9.07 -11.47 8.91
N LYS A 108 -9.20 -10.40 9.70
CA LYS A 108 -10.02 -10.38 10.92
C LYS A 108 -11.53 -10.39 10.63
N LYS A 109 -11.99 -9.71 9.57
CA LYS A 109 -13.38 -9.80 9.08
C LYS A 109 -13.65 -11.24 8.58
N THR A 110 -12.74 -11.82 7.78
CA THR A 110 -12.87 -13.21 7.28
C THR A 110 -12.90 -14.23 8.40
N LYS A 111 -12.07 -14.12 9.45
CA LYS A 111 -12.13 -15.05 10.61
C LYS A 111 -13.46 -15.01 11.40
N ILE A 112 -14.21 -13.91 11.32
CA ILE A 112 -15.54 -13.78 11.95
C ILE A 112 -16.62 -14.33 11.01
N GLU A 113 -16.42 -14.21 9.70
CA GLU A 113 -17.32 -14.69 8.64
C GLU A 113 -17.11 -16.18 8.29
N GLU A 114 -15.94 -16.76 8.55
CA GLU A 114 -15.54 -18.17 8.33
C GLU A 114 -16.33 -19.21 9.16
N LYS A 115 -17.42 -18.83 9.85
CA LYS A 115 -18.49 -19.77 10.23
C LYS A 115 -19.49 -20.05 9.10
N LYS A 116 -19.37 -19.37 7.96
CA LYS A 116 -20.15 -19.65 6.75
C LYS A 116 -19.24 -19.63 5.52
N GLU A 117 -19.05 -20.85 5.01
CA GLU A 117 -18.77 -21.19 3.61
C GLU A 117 -17.39 -20.88 3.01
N VAL A 118 -16.64 -21.98 2.90
CA VAL A 118 -15.79 -22.49 1.79
C VAL A 118 -14.90 -21.51 1.02
N GLN A 119 -13.61 -21.86 1.06
CA GLN A 119 -12.43 -21.18 0.55
C GLN A 119 -12.35 -21.16 -0.99
N GLU A 120 -12.03 -19.99 -1.55
CA GLU A 120 -11.18 -19.89 -2.73
C GLU A 120 -9.97 -18.95 -2.47
N GLU A 121 -8.83 -19.52 -2.88
CA GLU A 121 -7.45 -19.08 -3.05
C GLU A 121 -6.92 -17.79 -2.38
N LYS A 122 -5.96 -18.03 -1.46
CA LYS A 122 -5.10 -17.03 -0.81
C LYS A 122 -3.86 -16.76 -1.65
N ILE A 123 -3.58 -15.49 -1.91
CA ILE A 123 -2.21 -15.03 -2.22
C ILE A 123 -1.85 -13.97 -1.19
N GLU A 124 -0.84 -14.27 -0.38
CA GLU A 124 -0.35 -13.52 0.79
C GLU A 124 1.06 -13.02 0.44
N PHE A 125 1.38 -11.74 0.72
CA PHE A 125 2.71 -11.17 0.45
C PHE A 125 3.26 -10.32 1.61
N ASP A 126 4.38 -10.72 2.22
CA ASP A 126 5.03 -10.12 3.41
C ASP A 126 6.58 -10.22 3.45
N ILE A 127 7.33 -9.20 3.00
CA ILE A 127 8.78 -8.84 3.18
C ILE A 127 9.87 -9.95 3.39
N ARG A 128 9.67 -11.01 4.19
CA ARG A 128 10.32 -12.34 3.96
C ARG A 128 9.96 -12.95 2.61
N ASP A 129 8.98 -12.34 1.95
CA ASP A 129 8.33 -12.82 0.76
C ASP A 129 9.02 -12.32 -0.51
N ILE A 130 9.83 -11.24 -0.53
CA ILE A 130 10.56 -10.87 -1.78
C ILE A 130 11.40 -12.04 -2.32
N ARG A 131 12.04 -12.82 -1.45
CA ARG A 131 12.74 -14.04 -1.85
C ARG A 131 11.80 -15.09 -2.45
N LYS A 132 10.64 -15.30 -1.83
CA LYS A 132 9.60 -16.21 -2.34
C LYS A 132 8.94 -15.71 -3.61
N ASP A 133 8.84 -14.40 -3.79
CA ASP A 133 8.32 -13.72 -4.96
C ASP A 133 9.30 -13.88 -6.11
N ILE A 134 10.58 -13.63 -5.86
CA ILE A 134 11.66 -13.88 -6.82
C ILE A 134 11.65 -15.36 -7.21
N LEU A 135 11.57 -16.28 -6.25
CA LEU A 135 11.45 -17.72 -6.52
C LEU A 135 10.21 -18.06 -7.35
N LYS A 136 9.05 -17.52 -6.96
CA LYS A 136 7.79 -17.75 -7.65
C LYS A 136 7.83 -17.19 -9.07
N PHE A 137 8.35 -15.98 -9.23
CA PHE A 137 8.54 -15.31 -10.51
C PHE A 137 9.50 -16.09 -11.41
N ILE A 138 10.65 -16.56 -10.89
CA ILE A 138 11.59 -17.41 -11.64
C ILE A 138 10.88 -18.69 -12.09
N LYS A 139 10.11 -19.32 -11.21
CA LYS A 139 9.37 -20.55 -11.51
C LYS A 139 8.27 -20.36 -12.54
N GLU A 140 7.53 -19.26 -12.47
CA GLU A 140 6.41 -18.96 -13.37
C GLU A 140 6.86 -18.38 -14.72
N SER A 141 8.04 -17.75 -14.76
CA SER A 141 8.56 -17.09 -15.96
C SER A 141 9.61 -17.92 -16.70
N ASP A 142 10.11 -19.03 -16.13
CA ASP A 142 11.00 -19.95 -16.84
C ASP A 142 10.28 -20.65 -18.00
N LYS A 143 10.68 -20.34 -19.22
CA LYS A 143 10.18 -20.97 -20.46
C LYS A 143 11.08 -22.11 -20.98
N GLY A 144 12.03 -22.57 -20.18
CA GLY A 144 12.98 -23.64 -20.51
C GLY A 144 14.43 -23.20 -20.50
N GLU A 145 14.72 -21.90 -20.59
CA GLU A 145 16.10 -21.35 -20.62
C GLU A 145 16.57 -20.72 -19.31
N GLY A 146 15.68 -20.61 -18.30
CA GLY A 146 15.93 -19.85 -17.09
C GLY A 146 15.60 -18.36 -17.26
N VAL A 147 15.42 -17.68 -16.13
CA VAL A 147 15.01 -16.28 -16.06
C VAL A 147 16.24 -15.41 -15.82
N SER A 148 16.39 -14.35 -16.62
CA SER A 148 17.57 -13.49 -16.54
C SER A 148 17.52 -12.52 -15.37
N PHE A 149 18.70 -12.09 -14.90
CA PHE A 149 18.84 -11.10 -13.85
C PHE A 149 18.11 -9.79 -14.19
N ASP A 150 18.21 -9.32 -15.43
CA ASP A 150 17.56 -8.10 -15.89
C ASP A 150 16.03 -8.21 -15.87
N GLU A 151 15.47 -9.35 -16.26
CA GLU A 151 14.01 -9.60 -16.18
C GLU A 151 13.51 -9.56 -14.73
N ILE A 152 14.28 -10.10 -13.79
CA ILE A 152 13.94 -10.04 -12.36
C ILE A 152 14.04 -8.59 -11.85
N LYS A 153 15.08 -7.86 -12.26
CA LYS A 153 15.31 -6.46 -11.88
C LYS A 153 14.19 -5.55 -12.34
N GLU A 154 13.78 -5.67 -13.61
CA GLU A 154 12.68 -4.90 -14.18
C GLU A 154 11.34 -5.22 -13.51
N TYR A 155 11.08 -6.49 -13.22
CA TYR A 155 9.81 -6.90 -12.61
C TYR A 155 9.65 -6.39 -11.17
N PHE A 156 10.73 -6.42 -10.39
CA PHE A 156 10.69 -6.02 -8.97
C PHE A 156 11.10 -4.56 -8.71
N ASP A 157 11.54 -3.82 -9.74
CA ASP A 157 12.05 -2.45 -9.65
C ASP A 157 13.10 -2.28 -8.53
N LEU A 158 14.04 -3.24 -8.47
CA LEU A 158 15.11 -3.27 -7.48
C LEU A 158 16.40 -2.68 -8.04
N ASP A 159 17.18 -2.02 -7.18
CA ASP A 159 18.55 -1.68 -7.52
C ASP A 159 19.41 -2.95 -7.64
N GLU A 160 20.49 -2.85 -8.43
CA GLU A 160 21.32 -4.01 -8.76
C GLU A 160 21.99 -4.64 -7.55
N ASP A 161 22.46 -3.83 -6.59
CA ASP A 161 23.12 -4.30 -5.39
C ASP A 161 22.16 -5.07 -4.48
N SER A 162 20.94 -4.56 -4.31
CA SER A 162 19.87 -5.22 -3.56
C SER A 162 19.45 -6.53 -4.21
N LEU A 163 19.26 -6.56 -5.53
CA LEU A 163 18.87 -7.79 -6.24
C LEU A 163 19.97 -8.85 -6.20
N ARG A 164 21.25 -8.45 -6.40
CA ARG A 164 22.41 -9.35 -6.28
C ARG A 164 22.42 -10.03 -4.91
N LYS A 165 22.21 -9.27 -3.84
CA LYS A 165 22.15 -9.81 -2.49
C LYS A 165 21.06 -10.87 -2.31
N TYR A 166 19.87 -10.66 -2.89
CA TYR A 166 18.79 -11.67 -2.82
C TYR A 166 19.10 -12.92 -3.63
N ILE A 167 19.68 -12.77 -4.82
CA ILE A 167 20.06 -13.89 -5.68
C ILE A 167 21.21 -14.71 -5.06
N GLU A 168 22.23 -14.04 -4.50
CA GLU A 168 23.32 -14.70 -3.77
C GLU A 168 22.82 -15.49 -2.56
N ASP A 169 21.91 -14.90 -1.78
CA ASP A 169 21.26 -15.61 -0.67
C ASP A 169 20.52 -16.86 -1.17
N LEU A 170 19.70 -16.75 -2.23
CA LEU A 170 18.93 -17.88 -2.79
C LEU A 170 19.83 -18.99 -3.36
N LEU A 171 20.93 -18.62 -4.01
CA LEU A 171 21.95 -19.56 -4.49
C LEU A 171 22.65 -20.26 -3.32
N SER A 172 23.00 -19.53 -2.26
CA SER A 172 23.72 -20.08 -1.10
C SER A 172 22.90 -21.10 -0.31
N VAL A 173 21.56 -20.93 -0.27
CA VAL A 173 20.62 -21.85 0.37
C VAL A 173 20.24 -23.01 -0.56
N GLY A 174 20.55 -22.91 -1.86
CA GLY A 174 20.20 -23.90 -2.86
C GLY A 174 18.72 -23.90 -3.21
N GLU A 175 18.05 -22.75 -3.20
CA GLU A 175 16.66 -22.64 -3.68
C GLU A 175 16.60 -22.37 -5.20
N ILE A 176 17.67 -21.79 -5.76
CA ILE A 176 17.87 -21.61 -7.21
C ILE A 176 19.26 -22.08 -7.64
N TYR A 177 19.44 -22.30 -8.93
CA TYR A 177 20.72 -22.57 -9.58
C TYR A 177 20.87 -21.75 -10.87
N GLU A 178 22.12 -21.51 -11.27
CA GLU A 178 22.44 -20.77 -12.49
C GLU A 178 22.63 -21.74 -13.66
N VAL A 179 21.78 -21.63 -14.69
CA VAL A 179 21.82 -22.48 -15.89
C VAL A 179 22.78 -21.97 -16.96
N SER A 180 22.95 -20.66 -17.02
CA SER A 180 23.91 -19.95 -17.86
C SER A 180 24.14 -18.56 -17.25
N SER A 181 25.18 -17.84 -17.66
CA SER A 181 25.53 -16.55 -17.04
C SER A 181 24.33 -15.61 -16.88
N ASN A 182 24.06 -15.22 -15.64
CA ASN A 182 22.95 -14.37 -15.20
C ASN A 182 21.55 -14.92 -15.50
N LYS A 183 21.38 -16.24 -15.71
CA LYS A 183 20.07 -16.89 -15.86
C LYS A 183 19.87 -17.95 -14.78
N TYR A 184 18.74 -17.86 -14.08
CA TYR A 184 18.45 -18.65 -12.90
C TYR A 184 17.21 -19.54 -13.08
N LYS A 185 17.23 -20.69 -12.43
CA LYS A 185 16.09 -21.61 -12.31
C LYS A 185 15.91 -22.05 -10.86
N VAL A 186 14.67 -22.35 -10.48
CA VAL A 186 14.38 -23.00 -9.20
C VAL A 186 14.79 -24.47 -9.27
N ILE A 187 15.38 -24.99 -8.19
CA ILE A 187 15.72 -26.43 -8.06
C ILE A 187 14.47 -27.30 -8.10
#